data_AF-A0A0X1KI26-F1
#
_entry.id   AF-A0A0X1KI26-F1
#
_cell.length_a   1.000
_cell.length_b   1.000
_cell.length_c   1.000
_cell.angle_alpha   90.00
_cell.angle_beta   90.00
_cell.angle_gamma   90.00
#
_symmetry.space_group_name_H-M   'P 1'
#
loop_
_entity.id
_entity.type
_entity.pdbx_description
1 polymer ?
#
loop_
_entity_poly.entity_id
_entity_poly.type
_entity_poly.pdbx_seq_one_letter_code
_entity_poly.pdbx_strand_id
1 'polypeptide(L)'
;MRRLASIVFMYILIGSLGQVLAAGSYTWQGTLQAGQTLYISDNYLNASITVLNRPIALIEVNTIPYFLANGTVIIGQMNVTVVPLNESAMEVIIQSDKPFSATFWPVVVTRTVVVNQTNETMIRELQALVNQLNATLQEKEALVQNLTFQIEGLQELIKTLEGRAAELEANNSILLEDLENLTATLNSKEVLISQLNATIREKDLLIANLTGALNESKALIEQLNATLHEKNLMIENMTARISELEGENNKLKSQITTLENRLKTSNLTALQARLLNLTKENRELKAELANLTSRYNQLKAKADFLEQQNEEYRQIIQQVMEGESQQEEQSYIEKAKKERLIGSVLWKSLIGSVIVVGLIGYGLYKKKRSWELGGL
;
A
#
# COMPACT_ATOMS: atom_id res chain seq x y z
N MET A 1 3.77 -69.23 127.67
CA MET A 1 2.65 -69.87 128.41
C MET A 1 1.40 -69.76 127.56
N ARG A 2 0.88 -70.90 127.11
CA ARG A 2 -0.39 -71.06 126.38
C ARG A 2 -1.57 -71.04 127.36
N ARG A 3 -2.64 -70.29 127.07
CA ARG A 3 -4.04 -70.61 127.43
C ARG A 3 -4.93 -69.92 126.39
N LEU A 4 -5.37 -70.67 125.37
CA LEU A 4 -6.66 -71.38 125.28
C LEU A 4 -7.82 -70.44 124.97
N ALA A 5 -8.25 -70.51 123.71
CA ALA A 5 -9.49 -69.97 123.20
C ALA A 5 -10.69 -70.47 124.02
N SER A 6 -11.65 -69.60 124.28
CA SER A 6 -13.02 -70.01 124.60
C SER A 6 -13.97 -69.23 123.70
N ILE A 7 -14.37 -69.91 122.64
CA ILE A 7 -15.47 -69.55 121.76
C ILE A 7 -16.74 -69.80 122.59
N VAL A 8 -17.50 -68.75 122.90
CA VAL A 8 -18.87 -68.88 123.41
C VAL A 8 -19.79 -68.40 122.31
N PHE A 9 -20.36 -69.35 121.59
CA PHE A 9 -21.46 -69.12 120.65
C PHE A 9 -22.78 -69.12 121.43
N MET A 10 -23.60 -68.09 121.15
CA MET A 10 -25.06 -68.17 120.95
C MET A 10 -25.92 -68.45 122.22
N TYR A 11 -27.07 -67.82 122.46
CA TYR A 11 -28.17 -67.47 121.57
C TYR A 11 -28.88 -66.20 122.07
N ILE A 12 -29.06 -65.22 121.18
CA ILE A 12 -30.18 -64.28 121.28
C ILE A 12 -31.37 -65.01 120.66
N LEU A 13 -32.22 -65.59 121.52
CA LEU A 13 -33.47 -66.22 121.09
C LEU A 13 -34.48 -65.10 120.86
N ILE A 14 -34.54 -64.64 119.60
CA ILE A 14 -35.64 -63.83 119.07
C ILE A 14 -36.91 -64.68 119.21
N GLY A 15 -37.98 -64.06 119.72
CA GLY A 15 -39.26 -64.69 120.03
C GLY A 15 -39.70 -65.67 118.95
N SER A 16 -39.68 -66.95 119.31
CA SER A 16 -40.44 -67.99 118.62
C SER A 16 -41.72 -68.21 119.42
N LEU A 17 -42.83 -68.18 118.70
CA LEU A 17 -44.17 -68.54 119.18
C LEU A 17 -44.11 -69.85 119.96
N GLY A 18 -44.72 -69.84 121.16
CA GLY A 18 -44.78 -70.99 122.05
C GLY A 18 -45.35 -72.23 121.37
N GLN A 19 -44.70 -73.37 121.59
CA GLN A 19 -45.34 -74.66 121.37
C GLN A 19 -46.35 -74.90 122.49
N VAL A 20 -47.60 -75.05 122.09
CA VAL A 20 -48.73 -75.45 122.94
C VAL A 20 -48.68 -76.98 123.09
N LEU A 21 -48.39 -77.44 124.31
CA LEU A 21 -48.75 -78.78 124.76
C LEU A 21 -49.69 -78.59 125.96
N ALA A 22 -50.91 -79.10 125.80
CA ALA A 22 -51.99 -79.34 126.77
C ALA A 22 -51.86 -78.72 128.19
N ALA A 23 -52.82 -77.87 128.55
CA ALA A 23 -52.89 -77.07 129.78
C ALA A 23 -51.73 -76.07 129.89
N GLY A 24 -51.79 -75.04 129.03
CA GLY A 24 -50.75 -74.03 128.88
C GLY A 24 -50.67 -73.08 130.07
N SER A 25 -49.63 -73.24 130.89
CA SER A 25 -49.20 -72.22 131.84
C SER A 25 -48.13 -71.33 131.19
N TYR A 26 -48.48 -70.11 130.83
CA TYR A 26 -47.52 -69.07 130.48
C TYR A 26 -46.76 -68.69 131.74
N THR A 27 -45.43 -68.78 131.71
CA THR A 27 -44.58 -68.43 132.85
C THR A 27 -43.60 -67.34 132.45
N TRP A 28 -43.49 -66.30 133.26
CA TRP A 28 -42.42 -65.33 133.22
C TRP A 28 -41.63 -65.41 134.53
N GLN A 29 -40.31 -65.42 134.46
CA GLN A 29 -39.44 -65.43 135.63
C GLN A 29 -38.28 -64.47 135.40
N GLY A 30 -38.00 -63.62 136.38
CA GLY A 30 -36.87 -62.70 136.32
C GLY A 30 -36.58 -62.04 137.66
N THR A 31 -35.42 -61.41 137.74
CA THR A 31 -34.99 -60.67 138.93
C THR A 31 -35.28 -59.18 138.76
N LEU A 32 -35.91 -58.58 139.77
CA LEU A 32 -36.11 -57.14 139.89
C LEU A 32 -35.25 -56.59 141.03
N GLN A 33 -34.48 -55.54 140.73
CA GLN A 33 -33.73 -54.75 141.72
C GLN A 33 -34.64 -53.67 142.34
N ALA A 34 -34.29 -53.20 143.53
CA ALA A 34 -35.00 -52.12 144.20
C ALA A 34 -35.11 -50.87 143.30
N GLY A 35 -36.33 -50.34 143.18
CA GLY A 35 -36.68 -49.22 142.30
C GLY A 35 -37.03 -49.62 140.86
N GLN A 36 -36.87 -50.89 140.46
CA GLN A 36 -37.35 -51.36 139.16
C GLN A 36 -38.82 -51.77 139.21
N THR A 37 -39.53 -51.47 138.14
CA THR A 37 -40.94 -51.84 137.97
C THR A 37 -41.11 -52.74 136.75
N LEU A 38 -41.75 -53.88 136.98
CA LEU A 38 -42.27 -54.75 135.94
C LEU A 38 -43.75 -54.46 135.73
N TYR A 39 -44.13 -54.10 134.51
CA TYR A 39 -45.53 -53.97 134.14
C TYR A 39 -46.02 -55.28 133.54
N ILE A 40 -47.05 -55.84 134.15
CA ILE A 40 -47.72 -57.04 133.69
C ILE A 40 -49.14 -56.69 133.27
N SER A 41 -49.54 -57.20 132.11
CA SER A 41 -50.89 -57.00 131.63
C SER A 41 -51.40 -58.19 130.86
N ASP A 42 -52.69 -58.47 130.99
CA ASP A 42 -53.45 -59.29 130.05
C ASP A 42 -54.59 -58.44 129.45
N ASN A 43 -55.50 -59.08 128.71
CA ASN A 43 -56.63 -58.37 128.09
C ASN A 43 -57.62 -57.73 129.10
N TYR A 44 -57.53 -58.04 130.39
CA TYR A 44 -58.50 -57.64 131.42
C TYR A 44 -57.87 -56.99 132.67
N LEU A 45 -56.56 -57.12 132.86
CA LEU A 45 -55.84 -56.71 134.07
C LEU A 45 -54.56 -55.97 133.69
N ASN A 46 -54.35 -54.80 134.29
CA ASN A 46 -53.06 -54.13 134.31
C ASN A 46 -52.55 -54.11 135.75
N ALA A 47 -51.35 -54.66 135.96
CA ALA A 47 -50.67 -54.59 137.23
C ALA A 47 -49.20 -54.20 137.08
N SER A 48 -48.64 -53.58 138.10
CA SER A 48 -47.22 -53.25 138.19
C SER A 48 -46.63 -53.94 139.41
N ILE A 49 -45.42 -54.47 139.29
CA ILE A 49 -44.66 -55.06 140.37
C ILE A 49 -43.39 -54.23 140.54
N THR A 50 -43.31 -53.50 141.65
CA THR A 50 -42.15 -52.67 141.98
C THR A 50 -41.47 -53.24 143.22
N VAL A 51 -40.17 -53.52 143.12
CA VAL A 51 -39.38 -53.92 144.29
C VAL A 51 -38.96 -52.67 145.04
N LEU A 52 -39.27 -52.58 146.35
CA LEU A 52 -38.90 -51.45 147.20
C LEU A 52 -37.51 -51.66 147.84
N ASN A 53 -36.93 -50.61 148.46
CA ASN A 53 -35.59 -50.64 149.10
C ASN A 53 -35.47 -51.55 150.35
N ARG A 54 -36.55 -52.27 150.70
CA ARG A 54 -36.57 -53.40 151.63
C ARG A 54 -37.27 -54.52 150.88
N PRO A 55 -36.85 -55.80 150.95
CA PRO A 55 -37.30 -56.86 150.07
C PRO A 55 -38.80 -57.15 150.27
N ILE A 56 -39.61 -56.29 149.65
CA ILE A 56 -41.06 -56.23 149.62
C ILE A 56 -41.39 -55.75 148.22
N ALA A 57 -42.16 -56.55 147.50
CA ALA A 57 -42.77 -56.13 146.26
C ALA A 57 -44.06 -55.37 146.56
N LEU A 58 -44.16 -54.16 146.01
CA LEU A 58 -45.42 -53.46 145.85
C LEU A 58 -46.03 -53.92 144.53
N ILE A 59 -47.18 -54.59 144.61
CA ILE A 59 -47.94 -55.03 143.46
C ILE A 59 -49.20 -54.18 143.38
N GLU A 60 -49.31 -53.31 142.38
CA GLU A 60 -50.50 -52.48 142.19
C GLU A 60 -51.35 -53.07 141.08
N VAL A 61 -52.62 -53.33 141.38
CA VAL A 61 -53.56 -53.96 140.46
C VAL A 61 -54.73 -53.01 140.28
N ASN A 62 -54.92 -52.45 139.08
CA ASN A 62 -55.98 -51.46 138.83
C ASN A 62 -56.06 -50.38 139.93
N THR A 63 -54.88 -49.87 140.36
CA THR A 63 -54.64 -48.88 141.42
C THR A 63 -54.83 -49.31 142.88
N ILE A 64 -55.07 -50.59 143.16
CA ILE A 64 -55.09 -51.12 144.54
C ILE A 64 -53.71 -51.71 144.87
N PRO A 65 -53.00 -51.21 145.90
CA PRO A 65 -51.67 -51.70 146.27
C PRO A 65 -51.72 -52.92 147.18
N TYR A 66 -50.93 -53.94 146.86
CA TYR A 66 -50.66 -55.11 147.67
C TYR A 66 -49.17 -55.19 147.98
N PHE A 67 -48.81 -55.41 149.24
CA PHE A 67 -47.41 -55.56 149.65
C PHE A 67 -47.13 -57.02 149.95
N LEU A 68 -46.13 -57.58 149.26
CA LEU A 68 -45.74 -58.98 149.43
C LEU A 68 -44.24 -59.06 149.69
N ALA A 69 -43.87 -59.53 150.88
CA ALA A 69 -42.46 -59.70 151.27
C ALA A 69 -41.87 -61.03 150.77
N ASN A 70 -42.67 -62.09 150.77
CA ASN A 70 -42.33 -63.40 150.24
C ASN A 70 -43.63 -64.20 150.07
N GLY A 71 -43.76 -64.95 148.99
CA GLY A 71 -44.87 -65.87 148.74
C GLY A 71 -45.59 -65.59 147.43
N THR A 72 -46.76 -66.20 147.26
CA THR A 72 -47.56 -66.10 146.04
C THR A 72 -48.86 -65.37 146.32
N VAL A 73 -49.21 -64.43 145.45
CA VAL A 73 -50.52 -63.78 145.41
C VAL A 73 -51.20 -64.10 144.09
N ILE A 74 -52.49 -64.39 144.14
CA ILE A 74 -53.30 -64.60 142.93
C ILE A 74 -53.92 -63.27 142.54
N ILE A 75 -53.61 -62.81 141.34
CA ILE A 75 -54.13 -61.57 140.78
C ILE A 75 -54.82 -61.89 139.47
N GLY A 76 -56.15 -61.77 139.44
CA GLY A 76 -56.94 -62.22 138.30
C GLY A 76 -56.77 -63.72 138.07
N GLN A 77 -56.21 -64.10 136.93
CA GLN A 77 -55.87 -65.48 136.57
C GLN A 77 -54.35 -65.74 136.57
N MET A 78 -53.59 -64.92 137.30
CA MET A 78 -52.13 -65.02 137.41
C MET A 78 -51.71 -65.31 138.85
N ASN A 79 -50.84 -66.29 139.02
CA ASN A 79 -50.11 -66.54 140.25
C ASN A 79 -48.80 -65.75 140.20
N VAL A 80 -48.72 -64.67 140.96
CA VAL A 80 -47.50 -63.84 141.09
C VAL A 80 -46.79 -64.26 142.36
N THR A 81 -45.64 -64.92 142.20
CA THR A 81 -44.76 -65.32 143.28
C THR A 81 -43.59 -64.36 143.36
N VAL A 82 -43.30 -63.86 144.56
CA VAL A 82 -42.15 -63.00 144.82
C VAL A 82 -41.31 -63.65 145.90
N VAL A 83 -40.03 -63.85 145.63
CA VAL A 83 -39.06 -64.43 146.56
C VAL A 83 -37.90 -63.46 146.75
N PRO A 84 -37.56 -63.06 147.98
CA PRO A 84 -36.41 -62.19 148.21
C PRO A 84 -35.11 -62.94 147.92
N LEU A 85 -34.25 -62.36 147.08
CA LEU A 85 -32.92 -62.91 146.78
C LEU A 85 -31.84 -62.31 147.69
N ASN A 86 -31.93 -61.02 147.97
CA ASN A 86 -31.06 -60.28 148.88
C ASN A 86 -31.77 -59.00 149.39
N GLU A 87 -31.07 -58.13 150.13
CA GLU A 87 -31.67 -56.91 150.73
C GLU A 87 -32.25 -55.91 149.72
N SER A 88 -31.87 -55.99 148.44
CA SER A 88 -32.26 -55.03 147.40
C SER A 88 -32.78 -55.66 146.11
N ALA A 89 -33.06 -56.97 146.09
CA ALA A 89 -33.51 -57.67 144.89
C ALA A 89 -34.48 -58.81 145.23
N MET A 90 -35.48 -58.98 144.38
CA MET A 90 -36.44 -60.07 144.48
C MET A 90 -36.53 -60.80 143.14
N GLU A 91 -36.64 -62.12 143.22
CA GLU A 91 -37.06 -62.94 142.09
C GLU A 91 -38.59 -62.87 142.00
N VAL A 92 -39.09 -62.60 140.80
CA VAL A 92 -40.52 -62.56 140.51
C VAL A 92 -40.82 -63.61 139.46
N ILE A 93 -41.76 -64.48 139.79
CA ILE A 93 -42.24 -65.57 138.95
C ILE A 93 -43.74 -65.38 138.77
N ILE A 94 -44.21 -65.31 137.54
CA ILE A 94 -45.60 -65.11 137.19
C ILE A 94 -46.05 -66.29 136.36
N GLN A 95 -47.09 -66.98 136.79
CA GLN A 95 -47.67 -68.10 136.08
C GLN A 95 -49.13 -67.80 135.78
N SER A 96 -49.59 -68.04 134.55
CA SER A 96 -50.99 -67.88 134.18
C SER A 96 -51.40 -68.93 133.16
N ASP A 97 -52.65 -69.38 133.23
CA ASP A 97 -53.23 -70.28 132.23
C ASP A 97 -53.53 -69.56 130.89
N LYS A 98 -53.34 -68.24 130.84
CA LYS A 98 -53.56 -67.40 129.65
C LYS A 98 -52.31 -66.58 129.31
N PRO A 99 -52.12 -66.22 128.03
CA PRO A 99 -51.01 -65.38 127.63
C PRO A 99 -51.13 -63.98 128.27
N PHE A 100 -50.01 -63.48 128.78
CA PHE A 100 -49.87 -62.13 129.32
C PHE A 100 -48.61 -61.47 128.76
N SER A 101 -48.55 -60.14 128.80
CA SER A 101 -47.35 -59.35 128.52
C SER A 101 -46.66 -58.93 129.81
N ALA A 102 -45.33 -59.00 129.82
CA ALA A 102 -44.49 -58.52 130.91
C ALA A 102 -43.41 -57.60 130.32
N THR A 103 -43.35 -56.34 130.78
CA THR A 103 -42.52 -55.28 130.18
C THR A 103 -41.77 -54.50 131.27
N PHE A 104 -40.47 -54.29 131.11
CA PHE A 104 -39.63 -53.54 132.07
C PHE A 104 -39.52 -52.05 131.69
N TRP A 105 -39.42 -51.19 132.70
CA TRP A 105 -39.05 -49.78 132.51
C TRP A 105 -38.02 -49.31 133.56
N PRO A 106 -37.00 -48.51 133.19
CA PRO A 106 -36.64 -48.04 131.85
C PRO A 106 -35.81 -49.05 131.04
N VAL A 107 -36.03 -49.10 129.72
CA VAL A 107 -35.21 -49.88 128.78
C VAL A 107 -33.91 -49.10 128.49
N VAL A 108 -32.77 -49.57 129.00
CA VAL A 108 -31.45 -48.99 128.67
C VAL A 108 -30.90 -49.71 127.43
N VAL A 109 -30.95 -49.05 126.26
CA VAL A 109 -30.29 -49.53 125.03
C VAL A 109 -29.01 -48.73 124.80
N THR A 110 -27.85 -49.30 125.09
CA THR A 110 -26.55 -48.77 124.66
C THR A 110 -26.27 -49.22 123.22
N ARG A 111 -26.32 -48.30 122.25
CA ARG A 111 -25.92 -48.57 120.85
C ARG A 111 -24.43 -48.31 120.68
N THR A 112 -23.65 -49.37 120.45
CA THR A 112 -22.26 -49.26 119.97
C THR A 112 -22.29 -49.14 118.45
N VAL A 113 -21.82 -48.02 117.88
CA VAL A 113 -21.64 -47.88 116.43
C VAL A 113 -20.33 -48.57 116.05
N VAL A 114 -20.42 -49.78 115.51
CA VAL A 114 -19.29 -50.46 114.86
C VAL A 114 -19.20 -49.93 113.44
N VAL A 115 -18.23 -49.05 113.15
CA VAL A 115 -17.86 -48.70 111.77
C VAL A 115 -17.22 -49.95 111.15
N ASN A 116 -17.92 -50.60 110.22
CA ASN A 116 -17.42 -51.79 109.52
C ASN A 116 -16.36 -51.41 108.47
N GLN A 117 -15.25 -52.15 108.38
CA GLN A 117 -14.10 -51.90 107.49
C GLN A 117 -14.47 -51.80 105.99
N THR A 118 -15.62 -52.35 105.59
CA THR A 118 -16.16 -52.28 104.21
C THR A 118 -16.57 -50.88 103.76
N ASN A 119 -17.00 -49.99 104.66
CA ASN A 119 -17.35 -48.62 104.27
C ASN A 119 -16.09 -47.77 104.02
N GLU A 120 -15.03 -47.97 104.80
CA GLU A 120 -13.76 -47.25 104.64
C GLU A 120 -13.03 -47.63 103.35
N THR A 121 -13.11 -48.89 102.93
CA THR A 121 -12.53 -49.37 101.67
C THR A 121 -13.25 -48.77 100.46
N MET A 122 -14.58 -48.79 100.45
CA MET A 122 -15.38 -48.15 99.38
C MET A 122 -15.12 -46.63 99.28
N ILE A 123 -14.94 -45.93 100.41
CA ILE A 123 -14.59 -44.50 100.42
C ILE A 123 -13.22 -44.26 99.75
N ARG A 124 -12.22 -45.11 100.03
CA ARG A 124 -10.89 -44.99 99.40
C ARG A 124 -10.94 -45.22 97.89
N GLU A 125 -11.72 -46.20 97.44
CA GLU A 125 -11.89 -46.48 96.00
C GLU A 125 -12.58 -45.31 95.29
N LEU A 126 -13.62 -44.72 95.88
CA LEU A 126 -14.26 -43.52 95.35
C LEU A 126 -13.32 -42.31 95.30
N GLN A 127 -12.49 -42.10 96.32
CA GLN A 127 -11.47 -41.05 96.32
C GLN A 127 -10.42 -41.26 95.22
N ALA A 128 -9.97 -42.49 95.02
CA ALA A 128 -9.04 -42.82 93.94
C ALA A 128 -9.68 -42.54 92.56
N LEU A 129 -10.94 -42.91 92.36
CA LEU A 129 -11.67 -42.63 91.13
C LEU A 129 -11.83 -41.12 90.90
N VAL A 130 -12.18 -40.34 91.93
CA VAL A 130 -12.28 -38.88 91.86
C VAL A 130 -10.93 -38.25 91.47
N ASN A 131 -9.84 -38.70 92.06
CA ASN A 131 -8.50 -38.22 91.72
C ASN A 131 -8.13 -38.54 90.27
N GLN A 132 -8.47 -39.74 89.79
CA GLN A 132 -8.25 -40.13 88.39
C GLN A 132 -9.08 -39.26 87.44
N LEU A 133 -10.37 -39.04 87.74
CA LEU A 133 -11.24 -38.18 86.96
C LEU A 133 -10.74 -36.74 86.89
N ASN A 134 -10.27 -36.18 88.01
CA ASN A 134 -9.69 -34.85 88.06
C ASN A 134 -8.42 -34.75 87.21
N ALA A 135 -7.54 -35.76 87.25
CA ALA A 135 -6.34 -35.79 86.42
C ALA A 135 -6.71 -35.83 84.92
N THR A 136 -7.70 -36.64 84.54
CA THR A 136 -8.22 -36.68 83.17
C THR A 136 -8.85 -35.34 82.77
N LEU A 137 -9.59 -34.68 83.65
CA LEU A 137 -10.19 -33.37 83.37
C LEU A 137 -9.10 -32.32 83.09
N GLN A 138 -8.06 -32.27 83.92
CA GLN A 138 -6.93 -31.35 83.72
C GLN A 138 -6.22 -31.59 82.39
N GLU A 139 -6.01 -32.85 82.00
CA GLU A 139 -5.42 -33.19 80.70
C GLU A 139 -6.30 -32.69 79.54
N LYS A 140 -7.63 -32.86 79.64
CA LYS A 140 -8.57 -32.37 78.64
C LYS A 140 -8.61 -30.83 78.59
N GLU A 141 -8.55 -30.15 79.72
CA GLU A 141 -8.45 -28.69 79.77
C GLU A 141 -7.18 -28.16 79.09
N ALA A 142 -6.04 -28.81 79.34
CA ALA A 142 -4.78 -28.46 78.67
C ALA A 142 -4.85 -28.70 77.16
N LEU A 143 -5.47 -29.81 76.72
CA LEU A 143 -5.69 -30.08 75.30
C LEU A 143 -6.60 -29.02 74.66
N VAL A 144 -7.69 -28.63 75.32
CA VAL A 144 -8.59 -27.58 74.83
C VAL A 144 -7.85 -26.25 74.68
N GLN A 145 -7.05 -25.85 75.67
CA GLN A 145 -6.24 -24.63 75.57
C GLN A 145 -5.27 -24.66 74.39
N ASN A 146 -4.60 -25.79 74.17
CA ASN A 146 -3.69 -25.96 73.03
C ASN A 146 -4.45 -25.84 71.69
N LEU A 147 -5.58 -26.52 71.55
CA LEU A 147 -6.41 -26.44 70.35
C LEU A 147 -6.94 -25.02 70.12
N THR A 148 -7.33 -24.30 71.17
CA THR A 148 -7.74 -22.89 71.07
C THR A 148 -6.60 -22.03 70.49
N PHE A 149 -5.38 -22.18 71.02
CA PHE A 149 -4.22 -21.45 70.50
C PHE A 149 -3.91 -21.79 69.04
N GLN A 150 -4.04 -23.06 68.64
CA GLN A 150 -3.88 -23.47 67.24
C GLN A 150 -4.95 -22.86 66.33
N ILE A 151 -6.21 -22.81 66.78
CA ILE A 151 -7.31 -22.19 66.04
C ILE A 151 -7.07 -20.70 65.85
N GLU A 152 -6.65 -19.98 66.88
CA GLU A 152 -6.30 -18.55 66.79
C GLU A 152 -5.17 -18.32 65.77
N GLY A 153 -4.13 -19.16 65.78
CA GLY A 153 -3.04 -19.09 64.79
C GLY A 153 -3.52 -19.35 63.35
N LEU A 154 -4.40 -20.33 63.15
CA LEU A 154 -5.00 -20.61 61.84
C LEU A 154 -5.90 -19.48 61.35
N GLN A 155 -6.66 -18.83 62.25
CA GLN A 155 -7.50 -17.68 61.91
C GLN A 155 -6.66 -16.49 61.43
N GLU A 156 -5.53 -16.20 62.08
CA GLU A 156 -4.64 -15.12 61.63
C GLU A 156 -3.97 -15.45 60.28
N LEU A 157 -3.61 -16.72 60.05
CA LEU A 157 -3.09 -17.16 58.76
C LEU A 157 -4.14 -17.01 57.65
N ILE A 158 -5.40 -17.38 57.90
CA ILE A 158 -6.50 -17.20 56.96
C ILE A 158 -6.64 -15.72 56.58
N LYS A 159 -6.69 -14.83 57.57
CA LYS A 159 -6.79 -13.39 57.35
C LYS A 159 -5.64 -12.84 56.51
N THR A 160 -4.42 -13.33 56.74
CA THR A 160 -3.24 -12.95 55.95
C THR A 160 -3.37 -13.43 54.51
N LEU A 161 -3.85 -14.66 54.28
CA LEU A 161 -4.06 -15.21 52.95
C LEU A 161 -5.18 -14.48 52.19
N GLU A 162 -6.25 -14.11 52.87
CA GLU A 162 -7.33 -13.30 52.28
C GLU A 162 -6.83 -11.93 51.83
N GLY A 163 -6.00 -11.25 52.64
CA GLY A 163 -5.37 -9.99 52.25
C GLY A 163 -4.50 -10.15 51.01
N ARG A 164 -3.66 -11.20 50.97
CA ARG A 164 -2.80 -11.48 49.81
C ARG A 164 -3.60 -11.85 48.56
N ALA A 165 -4.73 -12.55 48.70
CA ALA A 165 -5.62 -12.84 47.58
C ALA A 165 -6.22 -11.55 47.00
N ALA A 166 -6.70 -10.64 47.85
CA ALA A 166 -7.24 -9.35 47.41
C ALA A 166 -6.18 -8.48 46.70
N GLU A 167 -4.94 -8.46 47.20
CA GLU A 167 -3.83 -7.76 46.54
C GLU A 167 -3.51 -8.35 45.15
N LEU A 168 -3.52 -9.68 45.02
CA LEU A 168 -3.30 -10.35 43.74
C LEU A 168 -4.44 -10.05 42.75
N GLU A 169 -5.68 -10.02 43.20
CA GLU A 169 -6.84 -9.64 42.37
C GLU A 169 -6.72 -8.20 41.87
N ALA A 170 -6.36 -7.26 42.75
CA ALA A 170 -6.14 -5.86 42.36
C ALA A 170 -5.01 -5.72 41.33
N ASN A 171 -3.88 -6.39 41.55
CA ASN A 171 -2.75 -6.37 40.62
C ASN A 171 -3.12 -6.98 39.26
N ASN A 172 -3.87 -8.08 39.24
CA ASN A 172 -4.36 -8.68 38.00
C ASN A 172 -5.28 -7.74 37.23
N SER A 173 -6.15 -6.99 37.92
CA SER A 173 -7.02 -6.00 37.29
C SER A 173 -6.22 -4.89 36.61
N ILE A 174 -5.18 -4.37 37.26
CA ILE A 174 -4.29 -3.34 36.69
C ILE A 174 -3.55 -3.89 35.47
N LEU A 175 -3.01 -5.10 35.57
CA LEU A 175 -2.30 -5.74 34.45
C LEU A 175 -3.20 -5.95 33.24
N LEU A 176 -4.48 -6.28 33.45
CA LEU A 176 -5.46 -6.41 32.36
C LEU A 176 -5.71 -5.07 31.68
N GLU A 177 -5.88 -3.99 32.44
CA GLU A 177 -6.06 -2.63 31.89
C GLU A 177 -4.83 -2.18 31.09
N ASP A 178 -3.63 -2.42 31.61
CA ASP A 178 -2.37 -2.11 30.91
C ASP A 178 -2.25 -2.89 29.59
N LEU A 179 -2.65 -4.17 29.56
CA LEU A 179 -2.66 -4.99 28.36
C LEU A 179 -3.66 -4.48 27.32
N GLU A 180 -4.86 -4.07 27.75
CA GLU A 180 -5.87 -3.47 26.86
C GLU A 180 -5.35 -2.16 26.24
N ASN A 181 -4.74 -1.28 27.05
CA ASN A 181 -4.16 -0.02 26.60
C ASN A 181 -2.99 -0.23 25.62
N LEU A 182 -2.12 -1.21 25.91
CA LEU A 182 -1.02 -1.56 25.02
C LEU A 182 -1.53 -2.12 23.70
N THR A 183 -2.55 -2.97 23.74
CA THR A 183 -3.21 -3.54 22.55
C THR A 183 -3.83 -2.45 21.68
N ALA A 184 -4.56 -1.50 22.30
CA ALA A 184 -5.12 -0.36 21.58
C ALA A 184 -4.03 0.51 20.92
N THR A 185 -2.93 0.75 21.64
CA THR A 185 -1.78 1.49 21.12
C THR A 185 -1.12 0.78 19.93
N LEU A 186 -0.97 -0.54 20.01
CA LEU A 186 -0.41 -1.36 18.94
C LEU A 186 -1.29 -1.28 17.67
N ASN A 187 -2.59 -1.48 17.82
CA ASN A 187 -3.55 -1.39 16.70
C ASN A 187 -3.51 -0.01 16.02
N SER A 188 -3.42 1.07 16.81
CA SER A 188 -3.27 2.44 16.28
C SER A 188 -1.99 2.60 15.45
N LYS A 189 -0.87 2.06 15.95
CA LYS A 189 0.41 2.08 15.22
C LYS A 189 0.36 1.25 13.93
N GLU A 190 -0.32 0.11 13.93
CA GLU A 190 -0.49 -0.72 12.72
C GLU A 190 -1.29 0.00 11.63
N VAL A 191 -2.34 0.74 12.02
CA VAL A 191 -3.10 1.60 11.11
C VAL A 191 -2.21 2.71 10.54
N LEU A 192 -1.43 3.39 11.38
CA LEU A 192 -0.51 4.43 10.94
C LEU A 192 0.55 3.89 9.97
N ILE A 193 1.13 2.72 10.26
CA ILE A 193 2.09 2.05 9.37
C ILE A 193 1.44 1.75 8.01
N SER A 194 0.20 1.28 8.00
CA SER A 194 -0.54 0.99 6.78
C SER A 194 -0.77 2.26 5.94
N GLN A 195 -1.11 3.38 6.57
CA GLN A 195 -1.28 4.68 5.92
C GLN A 195 0.03 5.23 5.36
N LEU A 196 1.13 5.11 6.11
CA LEU A 196 2.46 5.52 5.65
C LEU A 196 2.90 4.69 4.44
N ASN A 197 2.67 3.37 4.45
CA ASN A 197 2.96 2.49 3.33
C ASN A 197 2.13 2.84 2.08
N ALA A 198 0.86 3.22 2.24
CA ALA A 198 0.05 3.70 1.12
C ALA A 198 0.63 4.98 0.52
N THR A 199 0.96 5.97 1.36
CA THR A 199 1.60 7.23 0.94
C THR A 199 2.93 6.99 0.21
N ILE A 200 3.75 6.05 0.67
CA ILE A 200 5.02 5.69 0.02
C ILE A 200 4.76 5.17 -1.41
N ARG A 201 3.81 4.23 -1.57
CA ARG A 201 3.44 3.69 -2.89
C ARG A 201 2.95 4.78 -3.85
N GLU A 202 2.15 5.72 -3.37
CA GLU A 202 1.70 6.86 -4.18
C GLU A 202 2.87 7.73 -4.65
N LYS A 203 3.83 7.99 -3.76
CA LYS A 203 5.03 8.75 -4.11
C LYS A 203 5.93 8.01 -5.09
N ASP A 204 6.08 6.69 -4.93
CA ASP A 204 6.85 5.87 -5.88
C ASP A 204 6.24 5.90 -7.28
N LEU A 205 4.91 5.82 -7.40
CA LEU A 205 4.21 5.98 -8.67
C LEU A 205 4.41 7.37 -9.28
N LEU A 206 4.36 8.42 -8.46
CA LEU A 206 4.62 9.79 -8.93
C LEU A 206 6.05 9.95 -9.44
N ILE A 207 7.05 9.39 -8.73
CA ILE A 207 8.46 9.40 -9.16
C ILE A 207 8.61 8.66 -10.49
N ALA A 208 7.98 7.50 -10.65
CA ALA A 208 8.02 6.74 -11.89
C ALA A 208 7.44 7.54 -13.07
N ASN A 209 6.30 8.19 -12.88
CA ASN A 209 5.66 9.03 -13.89
C ASN A 209 6.53 10.23 -14.27
N LEU A 210 7.09 10.95 -13.29
CA LEU A 210 8.00 12.08 -13.53
C LEU A 210 9.28 11.63 -14.25
N THR A 211 9.81 10.46 -13.90
CA THR A 211 10.96 9.87 -14.60
C THR A 211 10.63 9.57 -16.05
N GLY A 212 9.45 9.02 -16.33
CA GLY A 212 8.96 8.80 -17.68
C GLY A 212 8.88 10.09 -18.50
N ALA A 213 8.22 11.12 -17.97
CA ALA A 213 8.08 12.42 -18.61
C ALA A 213 9.44 13.10 -18.88
N LEU A 214 10.40 12.96 -17.96
CA LEU A 214 11.76 13.48 -18.15
C LEU A 214 12.48 12.79 -19.32
N ASN A 215 12.35 11.46 -19.43
CA ASN A 215 12.95 10.70 -20.53
C ASN A 215 12.33 11.08 -21.89
N GLU A 216 11.01 11.25 -21.95
CA GLU A 216 10.32 11.72 -23.15
C GLU A 216 10.79 13.12 -23.57
N SER A 217 10.90 14.04 -22.61
CA SER A 217 11.41 15.40 -22.85
C SER A 217 12.86 15.38 -23.36
N LYS A 218 13.72 14.54 -22.78
CA LYS A 218 15.10 14.35 -23.24
C LYS A 218 15.15 13.84 -24.68
N ALA A 219 14.35 12.84 -25.03
CA ALA A 219 14.28 12.32 -26.39
C ALA A 219 13.80 13.39 -27.39
N LEU A 220 12.82 14.22 -27.01
CA LEU A 220 12.36 15.34 -27.84
C LEU A 220 13.48 16.37 -28.07
N ILE A 221 14.24 16.71 -27.04
CA ILE A 221 15.39 17.63 -27.16
C ILE A 221 16.44 17.06 -28.12
N GLU A 222 16.76 15.76 -28.03
CA GLU A 222 17.69 15.10 -28.94
C GLU A 222 17.20 15.17 -30.40
N GLN A 223 15.90 14.93 -30.66
CA GLN A 223 15.30 15.06 -31.99
C GLN A 223 15.35 16.51 -32.52
N LEU A 224 15.04 17.49 -31.68
CA LEU A 224 15.10 18.91 -32.05
C LEU A 224 16.53 19.34 -32.39
N ASN A 225 17.52 18.89 -31.61
CA ASN A 225 18.93 19.17 -31.89
C ASN A 225 19.39 18.54 -33.20
N ALA A 226 18.97 17.31 -33.50
CA ALA A 226 19.27 16.67 -34.78
C ALA A 226 18.66 17.45 -35.96
N THR A 227 17.40 17.86 -35.82
CA THR A 227 16.70 18.68 -36.83
C THR A 227 17.40 20.02 -37.04
N LEU A 228 17.81 20.68 -35.96
CA LEU A 228 18.53 21.96 -36.01
C LEU A 228 19.88 21.81 -36.71
N HIS A 229 20.61 20.72 -36.44
CA HIS A 229 21.86 20.42 -37.12
C HIS A 229 21.66 20.23 -38.62
N GLU A 230 20.65 19.47 -39.04
CA GLU A 230 20.31 19.28 -40.46
C GLU A 230 19.98 20.61 -41.15
N LYS A 231 19.20 21.48 -40.49
CA LYS A 231 18.87 22.80 -41.03
C LYS A 231 20.11 23.69 -41.16
N ASN A 232 21.04 23.64 -40.21
CA ASN A 232 22.29 24.39 -40.32
C ASN A 232 23.13 23.92 -41.51
N LEU A 233 23.27 22.61 -41.72
CA LEU A 233 23.96 22.07 -42.91
C LEU A 233 23.29 22.52 -44.22
N MET A 234 21.96 22.56 -44.25
CA MET A 234 21.21 23.06 -45.40
C MET A 234 21.49 24.56 -45.66
N ILE A 235 21.53 25.37 -44.61
CA ILE A 235 21.88 26.80 -44.71
C ILE A 235 23.31 26.98 -45.22
N GLU A 236 24.28 26.21 -44.72
CA GLU A 236 25.67 26.25 -45.18
C GLU A 236 25.77 25.92 -46.68
N ASN A 237 25.08 24.87 -47.12
CA ASN A 237 25.04 24.49 -48.54
C ASN A 237 24.40 25.59 -49.41
N MET A 238 23.25 26.14 -48.99
CA MET A 238 22.62 27.26 -49.71
C MET A 238 23.52 28.49 -49.76
N THR A 239 24.24 28.79 -48.68
CA THR A 239 25.21 29.89 -48.62
C THR A 239 26.36 29.68 -49.61
N ALA A 240 26.91 28.47 -49.68
CA ALA A 240 27.94 28.13 -50.67
C ALA A 240 27.42 28.30 -52.10
N ARG A 241 26.19 27.83 -52.39
CA ARG A 241 25.58 27.97 -53.71
C ARG A 241 25.34 29.43 -54.11
N ILE A 242 24.94 30.28 -53.17
CA ILE A 242 24.79 31.72 -53.40
C ILE A 242 26.15 32.33 -53.79
N SER A 243 27.22 32.01 -53.05
CA SER A 243 28.56 32.53 -53.33
C SER A 243 29.06 32.11 -54.73
N GLU A 244 28.80 30.87 -55.14
CA GLU A 244 29.11 30.38 -56.48
C GLU A 244 28.37 31.18 -57.57
N LEU A 245 27.06 31.37 -57.40
CA LEU A 245 26.23 32.15 -58.32
C LEU A 245 26.67 33.62 -58.40
N GLU A 246 27.05 34.23 -57.29
CA GLU A 246 27.63 35.58 -57.28
C GLU A 246 28.93 35.64 -58.09
N GLY A 247 29.79 34.62 -57.97
CA GLY A 247 31.01 34.48 -58.77
C GLY A 247 30.72 34.37 -60.27
N GLU A 248 29.76 33.52 -60.66
CA GLU A 248 29.31 33.41 -62.06
C GLU A 248 28.75 34.73 -62.60
N ASN A 249 27.95 35.42 -61.79
CA ASN A 249 27.33 36.68 -62.18
C ASN A 249 28.39 37.78 -62.40
N ASN A 250 29.41 37.84 -61.54
CA ASN A 250 30.56 38.73 -61.72
C ASN A 250 31.33 38.42 -63.02
N LYS A 251 31.55 37.14 -63.33
CA LYS A 251 32.20 36.71 -64.58
C LYS A 251 31.39 37.13 -65.81
N LEU A 252 30.07 36.91 -65.79
CA LEU A 252 29.16 37.33 -66.86
C LEU A 252 29.18 38.86 -67.02
N LYS A 253 29.17 39.61 -65.93
CA LYS A 253 29.26 41.08 -65.96
C LYS A 253 30.56 41.56 -66.62
N SER A 254 31.71 40.97 -66.28
CA SER A 254 32.98 41.28 -66.94
C SER A 254 32.99 40.92 -68.43
N GLN A 255 32.36 39.81 -68.83
CA GLN A 255 32.19 39.44 -70.23
C GLN A 255 31.35 40.47 -70.98
N ILE A 256 30.22 40.91 -70.40
CA ILE A 256 29.37 41.97 -70.96
C ILE A 256 30.19 43.25 -71.16
N THR A 257 30.89 43.72 -70.12
CA THR A 257 31.73 44.94 -70.24
C THR A 257 32.81 44.80 -71.32
N THR A 258 33.41 43.62 -71.46
CA THR A 258 34.39 43.34 -72.52
C THR A 258 33.75 43.43 -73.91
N LEU A 259 32.57 42.84 -74.10
CA LEU A 259 31.83 42.91 -75.36
C LEU A 259 31.39 44.33 -75.70
N GLU A 260 30.90 45.09 -74.72
CA GLU A 260 30.54 46.51 -74.88
C GLU A 260 31.74 47.35 -75.34
N ASN A 261 32.91 47.16 -74.73
CA ASN A 261 34.13 47.85 -75.11
C ASN A 261 34.58 47.49 -76.53
N ARG A 262 34.51 46.20 -76.92
CA ARG A 262 34.82 45.78 -78.30
C ARG A 262 33.90 46.44 -79.32
N LEU A 263 32.60 46.53 -79.00
CA LEU A 263 31.59 47.17 -79.85
C LEU A 263 31.87 48.66 -80.06
N LYS A 264 32.22 49.39 -78.98
CA LYS A 264 32.50 50.83 -79.02
C LYS A 264 33.79 51.17 -79.77
N THR A 265 34.89 50.48 -79.46
CA THR A 265 36.23 51.02 -79.75
C THR A 265 36.78 50.66 -81.11
N SER A 266 36.44 49.49 -81.66
CA SER A 266 37.15 48.95 -82.83
C SER A 266 36.37 49.04 -84.13
N ASN A 267 35.11 48.62 -84.13
CA ASN A 267 34.34 48.54 -85.37
C ASN A 267 33.79 49.90 -85.79
N LEU A 268 33.25 50.69 -84.86
CA LEU A 268 32.60 51.96 -85.22
C LEU A 268 33.62 53.01 -85.69
N THR A 269 34.72 53.15 -84.97
CA THR A 269 35.79 54.12 -85.26
C THR A 269 36.50 53.80 -86.58
N ALA A 270 36.89 52.53 -86.79
CA ALA A 270 37.53 52.09 -88.02
C ALA A 270 36.57 52.21 -89.22
N LEU A 271 35.29 51.88 -89.04
CA LEU A 271 34.28 52.01 -90.10
C LEU A 271 33.99 53.48 -90.43
N GLN A 272 33.91 54.37 -89.43
CA GLN A 272 33.79 55.82 -89.65
C GLN A 272 35.00 56.38 -90.40
N ALA A 273 36.22 56.01 -90.01
CA ALA A 273 37.44 56.43 -90.70
C ALA A 273 37.46 55.96 -92.16
N ARG A 274 37.08 54.70 -92.42
CA ARG A 274 36.97 54.16 -93.77
C ARG A 274 35.89 54.88 -94.60
N LEU A 275 34.73 55.19 -94.00
CA LEU A 275 33.65 55.91 -94.65
C LEU A 275 34.08 57.34 -95.01
N LEU A 276 34.77 58.04 -94.11
CA LEU A 276 35.33 59.37 -94.38
C LEU A 276 36.33 59.34 -95.54
N ASN A 277 37.23 58.34 -95.56
CA ASN A 277 38.20 58.19 -96.63
C ASN A 277 37.52 57.91 -97.98
N LEU A 278 36.59 56.94 -98.03
CA LEU A 278 35.80 56.64 -99.23
C LEU A 278 34.97 57.84 -99.70
N THR A 279 34.47 58.67 -98.77
CA THR A 279 33.73 59.89 -99.10
C THR A 279 34.65 60.94 -99.74
N LYS A 280 35.88 61.07 -99.23
CA LYS A 280 36.91 61.95 -99.82
C LYS A 280 37.29 61.49 -101.22
N GLU A 281 37.60 60.21 -101.38
CA GLU A 281 37.93 59.59 -102.67
C GLU A 281 36.78 59.78 -103.67
N ASN A 282 35.52 59.60 -103.26
CA ASN A 282 34.37 59.88 -104.13
C ASN A 282 34.28 61.36 -104.56
N ARG A 283 34.64 62.31 -103.69
CA ARG A 283 34.65 63.75 -104.04
C ARG A 283 35.76 64.04 -105.04
N GLU A 284 36.94 63.44 -104.85
CA GLU A 284 38.08 63.56 -105.76
C GLU A 284 37.74 62.97 -107.13
N LEU A 285 37.22 61.73 -107.16
CA LEU A 285 36.74 61.09 -108.40
C LEU A 285 35.64 61.89 -109.10
N LYS A 286 34.70 62.50 -108.36
CA LYS A 286 33.70 63.41 -108.96
C LYS A 286 34.32 64.66 -109.56
N ALA A 287 35.33 65.24 -108.91
CA ALA A 287 36.04 66.41 -109.43
C ALA A 287 36.87 66.05 -110.67
N GLU A 288 37.53 64.89 -110.66
CA GLU A 288 38.21 64.34 -111.83
C GLU A 288 37.23 64.08 -112.98
N LEU A 289 36.07 63.47 -112.70
CA LEU A 289 35.03 63.25 -113.69
C LEU A 289 34.53 64.57 -114.29
N ALA A 290 34.32 65.60 -113.48
CA ALA A 290 33.92 66.93 -113.94
C ALA A 290 35.01 67.59 -114.82
N ASN A 291 36.28 67.46 -114.44
CA ASN A 291 37.41 67.94 -115.24
C ASN A 291 37.51 67.19 -116.57
N LEU A 292 37.41 65.86 -116.53
CA LEU A 292 37.43 65.02 -117.74
C LEU A 292 36.25 65.33 -118.66
N THR A 293 35.07 65.58 -118.10
CA THR A 293 33.88 66.04 -118.84
C THR A 293 34.12 67.40 -119.49
N SER A 294 34.76 68.34 -118.77
CA SER A 294 35.13 69.65 -119.32
C SER A 294 36.13 69.50 -120.48
N ARG A 295 37.18 68.70 -120.30
CA ARG A 295 38.14 68.38 -121.37
C ARG A 295 37.47 67.72 -122.56
N TYR A 296 36.55 66.78 -122.32
CA TYR A 296 35.77 66.15 -123.37
C TYR A 296 34.95 67.19 -124.15
N ASN A 297 34.26 68.10 -123.46
CA ASN A 297 33.49 69.16 -124.10
C ASN A 297 34.39 70.14 -124.88
N GLN A 298 35.57 70.47 -124.37
CA GLN A 298 36.56 71.30 -125.08
C GLN A 298 37.07 70.59 -126.34
N LEU A 299 37.41 69.31 -126.23
CA LEU A 299 37.82 68.50 -127.39
C LEU A 299 36.69 68.38 -128.41
N LYS A 300 35.46 68.18 -127.94
CA LYS A 300 34.27 68.11 -128.78
C LYS A 300 34.03 69.44 -129.51
N ALA A 301 34.03 70.56 -128.80
CA ALA A 301 33.89 71.88 -129.42
C ALA A 301 35.01 72.17 -130.42
N LYS A 302 36.24 71.72 -130.14
CA LYS A 302 37.36 71.81 -131.08
C LYS A 302 37.14 70.91 -132.31
N ALA A 303 36.61 69.71 -132.13
CA ALA A 303 36.25 68.83 -133.24
C ALA A 303 35.14 69.45 -134.10
N ASP A 304 34.08 69.96 -133.48
CA ASP A 304 32.98 70.67 -134.16
C ASP A 304 33.50 71.91 -134.93
N PHE A 305 34.43 72.68 -134.34
CA PHE A 305 35.08 73.81 -135.01
C PHE A 305 35.94 73.38 -136.20
N LEU A 306 36.72 72.31 -136.06
CA LEU A 306 37.51 71.75 -137.16
C LEU A 306 36.63 71.17 -138.26
N GLU A 307 35.50 70.57 -137.91
CA GLU A 307 34.50 70.10 -138.85
C GLU A 307 33.88 71.27 -139.61
N GLN A 308 33.56 72.36 -138.91
CA GLN A 308 33.10 73.61 -139.54
C GLN A 308 34.18 74.23 -140.46
N GLN A 309 35.45 74.27 -140.03
CA GLN A 309 36.55 74.72 -140.91
C GLN A 309 36.71 73.84 -142.13
N ASN A 310 36.59 72.52 -141.98
CA ASN A 310 36.63 71.60 -143.12
C ASN A 310 35.45 71.81 -144.07
N GLU A 311 34.27 72.14 -143.56
CA GLU A 311 33.11 72.48 -144.38
C GLU A 311 33.31 73.82 -145.11
N GLU A 312 33.88 74.83 -144.44
CA GLU A 312 34.31 76.08 -145.10
C GLU A 312 35.37 75.81 -146.17
N TYR A 313 36.37 74.96 -145.90
CA TYR A 313 37.35 74.55 -146.90
C TYR A 313 36.68 73.84 -148.08
N ARG A 314 35.69 72.97 -147.85
CA ARG A 314 34.90 72.35 -148.92
C ARG A 314 34.17 73.40 -149.76
N GLN A 315 33.52 74.38 -149.14
CA GLN A 315 32.81 75.45 -149.84
C GLN A 315 33.76 76.35 -150.65
N ILE A 316 34.93 76.70 -150.10
CA ILE A 316 35.97 77.45 -150.82
C ILE A 316 36.49 76.65 -152.02
N ILE A 317 36.76 75.35 -151.86
CA ILE A 317 37.16 74.47 -152.96
C ILE A 317 36.05 74.43 -154.03
N GLN A 318 34.78 74.39 -153.63
CA GLN A 318 33.64 74.45 -154.54
C GLN A 318 33.56 75.78 -155.31
N GLN A 319 33.75 76.92 -154.62
CA GLN A 319 33.79 78.25 -155.24
C GLN A 319 34.98 78.42 -156.21
N VAL A 320 36.14 77.86 -155.89
CA VAL A 320 37.31 77.89 -156.79
C VAL A 320 37.06 77.00 -158.02
N MET A 321 36.45 75.83 -157.85
CA MET A 321 36.06 74.95 -158.97
C MET A 321 34.97 75.56 -159.87
N GLU A 322 34.04 76.33 -159.31
CA GLU A 322 33.04 77.10 -160.08
C GLU A 322 33.65 78.35 -160.74
N GLY A 323 34.66 78.97 -160.12
CA GLY A 323 35.38 80.12 -160.67
C GLY A 323 36.31 79.78 -161.84
N GLU A 324 36.91 78.59 -161.85
CA GLU A 324 37.81 78.14 -162.92
C GLU A 324 37.08 77.56 -164.14
N SER A 325 35.82 77.14 -164.01
CA SER A 325 35.05 76.49 -165.09
C SER A 325 34.28 77.46 -166.00
N GLN A 326 34.22 78.77 -165.70
CA GLN A 326 33.43 79.74 -166.48
C GLN A 326 34.21 80.85 -167.21
N GLN A 327 35.55 80.89 -167.14
CA GLN A 327 36.35 81.88 -167.90
C GLN A 327 37.29 81.30 -168.95
N GLU A 328 37.50 79.98 -169.01
CA GLU A 328 38.28 79.33 -170.09
C GLU A 328 37.47 79.03 -171.36
N GLU A 329 36.18 79.36 -171.41
CA GLU A 329 35.31 79.05 -172.56
C GLU A 329 35.25 80.15 -173.65
N GLN A 330 35.93 81.29 -173.51
CA GLN A 330 35.80 82.42 -174.47
C GLN A 330 37.06 82.85 -175.24
N SER A 331 38.19 82.13 -175.17
CA SER A 331 39.42 82.55 -175.89
C SER A 331 40.06 81.52 -176.85
N TYR A 332 39.36 80.43 -177.22
CA TYR A 332 39.90 79.44 -178.18
C TYR A 332 38.92 78.93 -179.26
N ILE A 333 37.96 79.76 -179.71
CA ILE A 333 37.29 79.57 -181.02
C ILE A 333 37.47 80.82 -181.90
N GLU A 334 38.72 81.25 -182.07
CA GLU A 334 39.10 82.11 -183.19
C GLU A 334 40.42 81.59 -183.79
N LYS A 335 40.35 81.13 -185.04
CA LYS A 335 41.45 80.65 -185.92
C LYS A 335 42.01 79.23 -185.72
N ALA A 336 41.15 78.23 -185.90
CA ALA A 336 41.59 76.96 -186.50
C ALA A 336 40.49 76.31 -187.37
N LYS A 337 40.36 76.81 -188.62
CA LYS A 337 40.34 76.03 -189.89
C LYS A 337 39.46 76.67 -190.97
N LYS A 338 40.03 77.72 -191.57
CA LYS A 338 39.84 78.04 -192.99
C LYS A 338 40.57 77.05 -193.91
N GLU A 339 40.77 75.79 -193.48
CA GLU A 339 41.45 74.73 -194.24
C GLU A 339 40.94 73.32 -193.88
N ARG A 340 39.65 73.06 -194.12
CA ARG A 340 39.26 71.76 -194.71
C ARG A 340 37.98 71.85 -195.53
N LEU A 341 37.95 72.84 -196.41
CA LEU A 341 37.34 72.79 -197.75
C LEU A 341 37.89 71.63 -198.63
N ILE A 342 38.78 70.79 -198.09
CA ILE A 342 39.44 69.66 -198.75
C ILE A 342 39.15 68.32 -198.01
N GLY A 343 38.47 68.33 -196.86
CA GLY A 343 38.08 67.11 -196.13
C GLY A 343 36.66 66.63 -196.44
N SER A 344 35.78 67.53 -196.86
CA SER A 344 34.43 67.21 -197.35
C SER A 344 34.42 66.86 -198.85
N VAL A 345 35.43 67.29 -199.63
CA VAL A 345 35.71 66.71 -200.96
C VAL A 345 36.24 65.28 -200.83
N LEU A 346 37.02 64.97 -199.79
CA LEU A 346 37.42 63.61 -199.45
C LEU A 346 36.26 62.77 -198.90
N TRP A 347 35.35 63.33 -198.11
CA TRP A 347 34.12 62.62 -197.71
C TRP A 347 33.14 62.42 -198.88
N LYS A 348 33.08 63.35 -199.84
CA LYS A 348 32.30 63.18 -201.08
C LYS A 348 32.96 62.22 -202.08
N SER A 349 34.30 62.08 -202.07
CA SER A 349 35.00 61.04 -202.85
C SER A 349 35.01 59.66 -202.15
N LEU A 350 34.90 59.61 -200.82
CA LEU A 350 34.77 58.38 -200.03
C LEU A 350 33.32 57.83 -200.04
N ILE A 351 32.32 58.72 -200.05
CA ILE A 351 30.90 58.35 -200.21
C ILE A 351 30.58 58.09 -201.70
N GLY A 352 31.23 58.80 -202.62
CA GLY A 352 31.21 58.50 -204.06
C GLY A 352 31.93 57.19 -204.40
N SER A 353 33.04 56.83 -203.74
CA SER A 353 33.73 55.56 -203.96
C SER A 353 32.97 54.37 -203.36
N VAL A 354 32.23 54.53 -202.25
CA VAL A 354 31.36 53.48 -201.69
C VAL A 354 30.08 53.29 -202.52
N ILE A 355 29.57 54.34 -203.18
CA ILE A 355 28.42 54.24 -204.11
C ILE A 355 28.84 53.71 -205.49
N VAL A 356 30.05 54.04 -205.99
CA VAL A 356 30.60 53.50 -207.24
C VAL A 356 31.12 52.06 -207.08
N VAL A 357 31.71 51.71 -205.93
CA VAL A 357 32.11 50.32 -205.59
C VAL A 357 30.89 49.47 -205.20
N GLY A 358 29.82 50.08 -204.68
CA GLY A 358 28.52 49.43 -204.45
C GLY A 358 27.73 49.15 -205.74
N LEU A 359 27.77 50.05 -206.73
CA LEU A 359 27.10 49.86 -208.03
C LEU A 359 27.92 48.99 -209.02
N ILE A 360 29.26 49.04 -208.97
CA ILE A 360 30.15 48.16 -209.76
C ILE A 360 30.29 46.78 -209.09
N GLY A 361 30.19 46.70 -207.75
CA GLY A 361 30.08 45.46 -206.99
C GLY A 361 28.75 44.73 -207.19
N TYR A 362 27.62 45.45 -207.27
CA TYR A 362 26.31 44.88 -207.60
C TYR A 362 26.17 44.48 -209.09
N GLY A 363 26.86 45.18 -210.00
CA GLY A 363 26.94 44.80 -211.43
C GLY A 363 27.83 43.58 -211.70
N LEU A 364 28.94 43.42 -210.98
CA LEU A 364 29.81 42.23 -211.07
C LEU A 364 29.28 41.03 -210.26
N TYR A 365 28.43 41.27 -209.25
CA TYR A 365 27.65 40.22 -208.57
C TYR A 365 26.52 39.65 -209.43
N LYS A 366 26.02 40.38 -210.45
CA LYS A 366 25.08 39.84 -211.45
C LYS A 366 25.75 39.22 -212.70
N LYS A 367 27.08 39.28 -212.83
CA LYS A 367 27.81 38.69 -213.98
C LYS A 367 28.78 37.56 -213.62
N LYS A 368 28.81 37.10 -212.36
CA LYS A 368 29.60 35.92 -211.93
C LYS A 368 28.79 34.94 -211.04
N ARG A 369 27.50 34.83 -211.36
CA ARG A 369 26.70 33.59 -211.31
C ARG A 369 26.11 33.46 -212.71
N SER A 370 26.82 32.76 -213.58
CA SER A 370 26.30 31.54 -214.22
C SER A 370 24.90 31.77 -214.83
N TRP A 371 24.71 31.85 -216.16
CA TRP A 371 25.30 30.93 -217.13
C TRP A 371 25.38 29.51 -216.59
N GLU A 372 24.32 29.11 -215.90
CA GLU A 372 23.80 27.77 -215.90
C GLU A 372 22.36 27.92 -216.38
N LEU A 373 22.16 27.46 -217.62
CA LEU A 373 20.89 26.98 -218.18
C LEU A 373 19.78 28.06 -218.32
N GLY A 374 19.40 28.47 -219.52
CA GLY A 374 19.16 27.61 -220.66
C GLY A 374 17.65 27.39 -220.80
N GLY A 375 17.10 27.86 -221.91
CA GLY A 375 15.87 27.35 -222.49
C GLY A 375 14.58 28.05 -222.07
N LEU A 376 14.28 29.21 -222.66
CA LEU A 376 13.28 29.40 -223.73
C LEU A 376 13.16 30.89 -224.09
#